data_AF-A0A452VLF7-F1
#
_entry.id   AF-A0A452VLF7-F1
#
_cell.length_a   1.000
_cell.length_b   1.000
_cell.length_c   1.000
_cell.angle_alpha   90.00
_cell.angle_beta   90.00
_cell.angle_gamma   90.00
#
_symmetry.space_group_name_H-M   'P 1'
#
loop_
_entity.id
_entity.type
_entity.pdbx_description
1 polymer ?
#
loop_
_entity_poly.entity_id
_entity_poly.type
_entity_poly.pdbx_seq_one_letter_code
_entity_poly.pdbx_strand_id
1 'polypeptide(L)'
;AQEGGRAHPIILLWDERVSPALGMTWSNQLLMRLMVSRRRAEEALLTPPGRPDRTLEVVFAPHLPPSSCSYTVHTEGVRGTPGTESY
;
A
#
# COMPACT_ATOMS: atom_id res chain seq x y z
N ALA A 1 -28.76 9.82 -16.32
CA ALA A 1 -27.33 9.59 -16.63
C ALA A 1 -26.54 10.10 -15.44
N GLN A 2 -26.02 9.18 -14.62
CA GLN A 2 -25.38 9.47 -13.33
C GLN A 2 -23.88 9.19 -13.49
N GLU A 3 -23.11 10.18 -13.92
CA GLU A 3 -21.64 10.12 -13.85
C GLU A 3 -21.22 10.60 -12.46
N GLY A 4 -21.38 9.71 -11.48
CA GLY A 4 -20.73 9.84 -10.19
C GLY A 4 -19.28 9.41 -10.35
N GLY A 5 -18.41 10.35 -10.72
CA GLY A 5 -16.96 10.14 -10.70
C GLY A 5 -16.54 9.73 -9.30
N ARG A 6 -16.32 8.42 -9.09
CA ARG A 6 -15.69 7.90 -7.89
C ARG A 6 -14.27 8.47 -7.86
N ALA A 7 -14.08 9.53 -7.11
CA ALA A 7 -12.77 9.91 -6.63
C ALA A 7 -12.17 8.65 -6.00
N HIS A 8 -11.16 8.08 -6.63
CA HIS A 8 -10.42 6.95 -6.08
C HIS A 8 -9.86 7.41 -4.73
N PRO A 9 -10.35 6.88 -3.59
CA PRO A 9 -9.93 7.35 -2.27
C PRO A 9 -8.47 6.97 -1.96
N ILE A 10 -7.83 6.23 -2.87
CA ILE A 10 -6.48 5.69 -2.73
C ILE A 10 -5.42 6.79 -2.85
N ILE A 11 -5.67 7.86 -3.64
CA ILE A 11 -4.67 8.93 -3.80
C ILE A 11 -4.64 9.89 -2.59
N LEU A 12 -5.66 9.91 -1.72
CA LEU A 12 -5.72 10.80 -0.56
C LEU A 12 -5.29 10.15 0.77
N LEU A 13 -4.91 8.87 0.77
CA LEU A 13 -4.49 8.14 1.98
C LEU A 13 -2.99 7.82 2.02
N TRP A 14 -2.17 8.47 1.20
CA TRP A 14 -0.76 8.60 1.59
C TRP A 14 -0.79 9.58 2.76
N ASP A 15 -0.48 9.10 3.96
CA ASP A 15 -0.21 9.95 5.12
C ASP A 15 0.58 11.16 4.60
N GLU A 16 -0.01 12.36 4.63
CA GLU A 16 0.40 13.58 3.89
C GLU A 16 1.82 14.06 4.25
N ARG A 17 2.55 13.26 5.03
CA ARG A 17 3.81 13.51 5.70
C ARG A 17 4.94 12.57 5.30
N VAL A 18 4.71 11.57 4.43
CA VAL A 18 5.81 10.70 4.00
C VAL A 18 6.44 11.20 2.70
N SER A 19 7.72 11.55 2.77
CA SER A 19 8.53 11.91 1.61
C SER A 19 9.70 10.95 1.46
N PRO A 20 10.14 10.64 0.23
CA PRO A 20 11.29 9.77 0.04
C PRO A 20 12.56 10.46 0.55
N ALA A 21 13.39 9.74 1.31
CA ALA A 21 14.56 10.30 1.99
C ALA A 21 15.60 10.93 1.05
N LEU A 22 15.68 10.47 -0.21
CA LEU A 22 16.58 11.03 -1.23
C LEU A 22 15.98 12.23 -1.98
N GLY A 23 14.78 12.68 -1.60
CA GLY A 23 14.05 13.72 -2.30
C GLY A 23 13.41 13.24 -3.62
N MET A 24 12.56 14.09 -4.20
CA MET A 24 11.78 13.72 -5.39
C MET A 24 12.64 13.49 -6.63
N THR A 25 13.66 14.32 -6.87
CA THR A 25 14.52 14.22 -8.07
C THR A 25 15.18 12.86 -8.20
N TRP A 26 15.73 12.34 -7.11
CA TRP A 26 16.35 11.01 -7.10
C TRP A 26 15.31 9.89 -7.14
N SER A 27 14.17 10.07 -6.47
CA SER A 27 13.09 9.07 -6.46
C SER A 27 12.46 8.87 -7.84
N ASN A 28 12.46 9.92 -8.67
CA ASN A 28 11.92 9.87 -10.02
C ASN A 28 12.82 9.11 -11.02
N GLN A 29 14.02 8.68 -10.61
CA GLN A 29 14.89 7.81 -11.40
C GLN A 29 14.56 6.31 -11.24
N LEU A 30 13.65 5.97 -10.31
CA LEU A 30 13.26 4.59 -10.06
C LEU A 30 12.18 4.13 -11.06
N LEU A 31 12.29 2.88 -11.52
CA LEU A 31 11.31 2.26 -12.41
C LEU A 31 10.00 1.88 -11.70
N MET A 32 10.07 1.65 -10.39
CA MET A 32 8.90 1.41 -9.55
C MET A 32 9.12 1.94 -8.14
N ARG A 33 8.05 2.37 -7.49
CA ARG A 33 8.02 2.83 -6.11
C ARG A 33 6.84 2.19 -5.41
N LEU A 34 7.13 1.47 -4.33
CA LEU A 34 6.13 0.81 -3.51
C LEU A 34 6.14 1.45 -2.12
N MET A 35 4.96 1.65 -1.54
CA MET A 35 4.82 2.00 -0.14
C MET A 35 4.52 0.75 0.66
N VAL A 36 5.19 0.64 1.80
CA VAL A 36 4.89 -0.34 2.82
C VAL A 36 4.37 0.40 4.04
N SER A 37 3.23 -0.03 4.55
CA SER A 37 2.68 0.46 5.81
C SER A 37 2.42 -0.69 6.78
N ARG A 38 2.53 -0.39 8.06
CA ARG A 38 2.07 -1.26 9.15
C ARG A 38 0.80 -0.64 9.74
N ARG A 39 -0.21 -1.47 10.00
CA ARG A 39 -1.45 -1.00 10.64
C ARG A 39 -1.14 -0.37 11.98
N ARG A 40 -1.84 0.71 12.31
CA ARG A 40 -1.67 1.37 13.61
C ARG A 40 -2.29 0.50 14.70
N ALA A 41 -1.72 0.54 15.91
CA ALA A 41 -2.19 -0.27 17.03
C ALA A 41 -3.69 -0.07 17.34
N GLU A 42 -4.21 1.13 17.12
CA GLU A 42 -5.64 1.46 17.31
C GLU A 42 -6.56 0.71 16.32
N GLU A 43 -6.11 0.49 15.08
CA GLU A 43 -6.85 -0.26 14.06
C GLU A 43 -6.76 -1.78 14.28
N ALA A 44 -5.68 -2.24 14.92
CA ALA A 44 -5.50 -3.64 15.28
C ALA A 44 -6.51 -4.10 16.34
N LEU A 45 -6.89 -3.22 17.28
CA LEU A 45 -7.90 -3.52 18.31
C LEU A 45 -9.30 -3.78 17.75
N LEU A 46 -9.60 -3.21 16.58
CA LEU A 46 -10.91 -3.35 15.91
C LEU A 46 -10.94 -4.51 14.90
N THR A 47 -9.81 -5.17 14.69
CA THR A 47 -9.66 -6.19 13.65
C THR A 47 -9.61 -7.58 14.28
N PRO A 48 -10.30 -8.59 13.71
CA PRO A 48 -10.23 -9.95 14.21
C PRO A 48 -8.77 -10.48 14.21
N PRO A 49 -8.39 -11.28 15.22
CA PRO A 49 -7.05 -11.84 15.32
C PRO A 49 -6.73 -12.69 14.08
N GLY A 50 -5.53 -12.50 13.52
CA GLY A 50 -5.03 -13.23 12.36
C GLY A 50 -5.09 -12.49 11.02
N ARG A 51 -5.57 -11.23 10.99
CA ARG A 51 -5.46 -10.40 9.78
C ARG A 51 -4.02 -9.87 9.61
N PRO A 52 -3.48 -9.81 8.37
CA PRO A 52 -2.16 -9.24 8.15
C PRO A 52 -2.08 -7.77 8.56
N ASP A 53 -1.03 -7.46 9.32
CA ASP A 53 -0.74 -6.11 9.82
C ASP A 53 0.06 -5.24 8.85
N ARG A 54 0.41 -5.77 7.67
CA ARG A 54 1.26 -5.06 6.71
C ARG A 54 0.63 -5.06 5.33
N THR A 55 0.71 -3.91 4.70
CA THR A 55 0.23 -3.67 3.34
C THR A 55 1.34 -3.09 2.48
N LEU A 56 1.36 -3.51 1.22
CA LEU A 56 2.23 -3.03 0.16
C LEU A 56 1.34 -2.40 -0.92
N GLU A 57 1.71 -1.23 -1.41
CA GLU A 57 0.95 -0.50 -2.41
C GLU A 57 1.85 0.07 -3.51
N VAL A 58 1.37 0.05 -4.74
CA VAL A 58 2.05 0.69 -5.88
C VAL A 58 1.83 2.21 -5.86
N VAL A 59 2.89 2.97 -5.53
CA VAL A 59 2.89 4.44 -5.59
C VAL A 59 3.16 4.92 -7.02
N PHE A 60 4.09 4.27 -7.70
CA PHE A 60 4.47 4.57 -9.08
C PHE A 60 4.99 3.31 -9.75
N ALA A 61 4.44 2.96 -10.91
CA ALA A 61 5.00 1.96 -11.81
C ALA A 61 4.35 2.14 -13.20
N PRO A 62 5.13 2.16 -14.29
CA PRO A 62 4.59 2.36 -15.63
C PRO A 62 3.81 1.15 -16.17
N HIS A 63 4.09 -0.04 -15.66
CA HIS A 63 3.54 -1.30 -16.18
C HIS A 63 2.68 -2.07 -15.16
N LEU A 64 2.55 -1.56 -13.94
CA LEU A 64 1.75 -2.21 -12.89
C LEU A 64 0.51 -1.36 -12.61
N PRO A 65 -0.65 -2.00 -12.42
CA PRO A 65 -1.84 -1.30 -11.99
C PRO A 65 -1.65 -0.74 -10.56
N PRO A 66 -2.33 0.36 -10.22
CA PRO A 66 -2.48 0.79 -8.84
C PRO A 66 -3.15 -0.33 -8.04
N SER A 67 -2.35 -1.06 -7.28
CA SER A 67 -2.76 -2.27 -6.57
C SER A 67 -2.19 -2.27 -5.17
N SER A 68 -2.91 -2.91 -4.27
CA SER A 68 -2.48 -3.14 -2.89
C SER A 68 -2.55 -4.62 -2.55
N CYS A 69 -1.59 -5.10 -1.77
CA CYS A 69 -1.61 -6.46 -1.25
C CYS A 69 -1.16 -6.48 0.22
N SER A 70 -1.57 -7.53 0.91
CA SER A 70 -1.25 -7.77 2.30
C SER A 70 -0.22 -8.89 2.41
N TYR A 71 0.65 -8.78 3.40
CA TYR A 71 1.73 -9.74 3.60
C TYR A 71 2.10 -9.87 5.08
N THR A 72 2.75 -10.98 5.40
CA THR A 72 3.31 -11.26 6.72
C THR A 72 4.83 -11.37 6.64
N VAL A 73 5.48 -11.09 7.76
CA VAL A 73 6.93 -11.26 7.92
C VAL A 73 7.13 -12.28 9.03
N HIS A 74 7.73 -13.40 8.67
CA HIS A 74 8.08 -14.50 9.55
C HIS A 74 9.61 -14.63 9.63
N THR A 75 10.08 -15.57 10.45
CA THR A 75 11.51 -15.83 10.62
C THR A 75 12.22 -16.27 9.33
N GLU A 76 11.48 -16.91 8.43
CA GLU A 76 11.93 -17.40 7.12
C GLU A 76 11.83 -16.33 6.01
N GLY A 77 11.22 -15.18 6.31
CA GLY A 77 11.09 -14.06 5.38
C GLY A 77 9.66 -13.58 5.17
N VAL A 78 9.38 -13.09 3.96
CA VAL A 78 8.12 -12.43 3.61
C VAL A 78 7.19 -13.39 2.89
N ARG A 79 5.92 -13.45 3.31
CA ARG A 79 4.89 -14.28 2.67
C ARG A 79 3.66 -13.45 2.36
N GLY A 80 3.11 -13.59 1.15
CA GLY A 80 1.83 -12.97 0.79
C GLY A 80 0.67 -13.66 1.51
N THR A 81 -0.38 -12.91 1.84
CA THR A 81 -1.58 -13.51 2.43
C THR A 81 -2.57 -13.94 1.34
N PRO A 82 -3.09 -15.18 1.36
CA PRO A 82 -4.10 -15.62 0.40
C PRO A 82 -5.39 -14.79 0.56
N GLY A 83 -5.95 -14.31 -0.55
CA GLY A 83 -7.18 -13.50 -0.57
C GLY A 83 -6.98 -12.00 -0.83
N THR A 84 -5.77 -11.55 -1.16
CA THR A 84 -5.58 -10.19 -1.70
C THR A 84 -6.02 -10.13 -3.15
N GLU A 85 -7.21 -9.57 -3.37
CA GLU A 85 -7.70 -9.24 -4.71
C GLU A 85 -6.83 -8.14 -5.31
N SER A 86 -6.11 -8.46 -6.38
CA SER A 86 -5.60 -7.46 -7.31
C SER A 86 -6.78 -6.97 -8.14
N TYR A 87 -7.23 -5.74 -7.89
CA TYR A 87 -8.22 -5.04 -8.73
C TYR A 87 -7.55 -4.47 -9.99
#